data_AF-A0A316VM37-F1
#
_entry.id   AF-A0A316VM37-F1
#
_cell.length_a   1.000
_cell.length_b   1.000
_cell.length_c   1.000
_cell.angle_alpha   90.00
_cell.angle_beta   90.00
_cell.angle_gamma   90.00
#
_symmetry.space_group_name_H-M   'P 1'
#
loop_
_entity.id
_entity.type
_entity.pdbx_description
1 polymer ?
#
loop_
_entity_poly.entity_id
_entity_poly.type
_entity_poly.pdbx_seq_one_letter_code
_entity_poly.pdbx_strand_id
1 'polypeptide(L)'
;MPLRTAGIASLARSSTSTNIQRSFHSSRIAKDGHASAHSSEEHEEYPTEGFGAPIWRWTFISVIAVAGIYRFTSTHSTHASAPASDEDVDDEEEAKKPFLTRYITYHLTLPSIWKERQDAHLDAVRQRAEDKLFFQEAERPPVRRMRFPGTFEAASPDRLPLGEAVDVSDVKVKRDS
;
A
#
# COMPACT_ATOMS: atom_id res chain seq x y z
N MET A 1 -11.35 -17.56 47.71
CA MET A 1 -10.75 -18.06 46.46
C MET A 1 -10.69 -16.90 45.46
N PRO A 2 -9.51 -16.57 44.91
CA PRO A 2 -9.30 -15.32 44.18
C PRO A 2 -9.67 -15.43 42.69
N LEU A 3 -10.44 -14.47 42.17
CA LEU A 3 -10.67 -14.31 40.74
C LEU A 3 -9.54 -13.46 40.14
N ARG A 4 -8.86 -14.05 39.15
CA ARG A 4 -7.72 -13.51 38.43
C ARG A 4 -8.12 -12.30 37.59
N THR A 5 -7.43 -11.18 37.80
CA THR A 5 -7.34 -10.05 36.87
C THR A 5 -6.64 -10.49 35.58
N ALA A 6 -7.32 -10.39 34.44
CA ALA A 6 -6.70 -10.46 33.12
C ALA A 6 -6.61 -9.05 32.54
N GLY A 7 -5.42 -8.46 32.61
CA GLY A 7 -5.10 -7.19 31.96
C GLY A 7 -4.92 -7.41 30.45
N ILE A 8 -5.64 -6.64 29.65
CA ILE A 8 -5.48 -6.62 28.20
C ILE A 8 -4.35 -5.63 27.87
N ALA A 9 -3.17 -6.16 27.59
CA ALA A 9 -2.03 -5.39 27.12
C ALA A 9 -2.28 -4.95 25.66
N SER A 10 -2.31 -3.64 25.43
CA SER A 10 -2.33 -3.05 24.09
C SER A 10 -0.94 -3.19 23.45
N LEU A 11 -0.79 -4.10 22.49
CA LEU A 11 0.39 -4.13 21.62
C LEU A 11 0.19 -3.14 20.48
N ALA A 12 0.78 -1.95 20.61
CA ALA A 12 1.00 -1.05 19.49
C ALA A 12 2.02 -1.69 18.54
N ARG A 13 1.56 -2.17 17.38
CA ARG A 13 2.42 -2.72 16.33
C ARG A 13 3.00 -1.56 15.54
N SER A 14 4.22 -1.15 15.89
CA SER A 14 5.01 -0.18 15.12
C SER A 14 5.41 -0.82 13.78
N SER A 15 4.91 -0.27 12.67
CA SER A 15 5.34 -0.64 11.32
C SER A 15 6.63 0.09 10.98
N THR A 16 7.77 -0.57 11.26
CA THR A 16 9.07 -0.14 10.72
C THR A 16 9.09 -0.32 9.22
N SER A 17 8.96 0.79 8.48
CA SER A 17 9.22 0.85 7.04
C SER A 17 10.72 0.70 6.79
N THR A 18 11.16 -0.47 6.33
CA THR A 18 12.53 -0.69 5.88
C THR A 18 12.70 -0.08 4.50
N ASN A 19 13.24 1.14 4.45
CA ASN A 19 13.62 1.81 3.22
C ASN A 19 14.87 1.12 2.64
N ILE A 20 14.68 0.21 1.69
CA ILE A 20 15.78 -0.45 0.98
C ILE A 20 16.35 0.55 -0.04
N GLN A 21 17.32 1.35 0.40
CA GLN A 21 18.16 2.12 -0.51
C GLN A 21 19.10 1.15 -1.25
N ARG A 22 18.76 0.80 -2.49
CA ARG A 22 19.68 0.08 -3.38
C ARG A 22 20.69 1.09 -3.92
N SER A 23 21.85 1.19 -3.28
CA SER A 23 22.97 1.94 -3.84
C SER A 23 23.65 1.08 -4.91
N PHE A 24 23.68 1.56 -6.15
CA PHE A 24 24.50 0.95 -7.21
C PHE A 24 25.92 1.51 -7.12
N HIS A 25 26.71 1.02 -6.16
CA HIS A 25 28.15 1.25 -6.17
C HIS A 25 28.79 0.24 -7.12
N SER A 26 29.20 0.72 -8.29
CA SER A 26 30.06 0.00 -9.22
C SER A 26 31.46 -0.08 -8.61
N SER A 27 31.82 -1.22 -8.04
CA SER A 27 33.22 -1.52 -7.70
C SER A 27 33.98 -1.82 -9.00
N ARG A 28 34.76 -0.85 -9.47
CA ARG A 28 35.79 -1.14 -10.47
C ARG A 28 36.86 -2.00 -9.80
N ILE A 29 37.09 -3.20 -10.34
CA ILE A 29 38.23 -4.04 -9.99
C ILE A 29 39.48 -3.30 -10.45
N ALA A 30 40.19 -2.68 -9.51
CA ALA A 30 41.56 -2.20 -9.74
C ALA A 30 42.44 -3.44 -9.87
N LYS A 31 42.91 -3.71 -11.09
CA LYS A 31 43.89 -4.75 -11.35
C LYS A 31 45.26 -4.10 -11.20
N ASP A 32 45.83 -4.21 -10.01
CA ASP A 32 47.24 -3.94 -9.75
C ASP A 32 48.11 -4.89 -10.58
N GLY A 33 49.05 -4.32 -11.33
CA GLY A 33 49.97 -5.02 -12.21
C GLY A 33 51.16 -4.16 -12.61
N HIS A 34 52.09 -4.02 -11.67
CA HIS A 34 53.54 -3.80 -11.82
C HIS A 34 54.11 -2.69 -12.75
N ALA A 35 54.67 -1.68 -12.06
CA ALA A 35 55.84 -0.86 -12.35
C ALA A 35 56.66 -1.08 -13.64
N SER A 36 56.91 0.02 -14.37
CA SER A 36 58.28 0.53 -14.62
C SER A 36 58.20 1.98 -15.09
N ALA A 37 59.12 2.79 -14.55
CA ALA A 37 59.26 4.22 -14.77
C ALA A 37 59.45 4.62 -16.24
N HIS A 38 58.86 5.73 -16.67
CA HIS A 38 59.52 6.81 -17.40
C HIS A 38 58.62 8.05 -17.44
N SER A 39 59.21 9.18 -17.07
CA SER A 39 58.66 10.53 -17.15
C SER A 39 58.70 11.07 -18.57
N SER A 40 57.56 11.55 -19.08
CA SER A 40 57.50 12.61 -20.09
C SER A 40 56.08 13.17 -20.16
N GLU A 41 55.95 14.47 -19.94
CA GLU A 41 54.79 15.26 -20.34
C GLU A 41 54.53 15.04 -21.84
N GLU A 42 53.30 14.77 -22.28
CA GLU A 42 52.76 15.13 -23.61
C GLU A 42 51.32 14.57 -23.81
N HIS A 43 50.41 15.50 -24.12
CA HIS A 43 49.08 15.37 -24.74
C HIS A 43 48.07 14.34 -24.20
N GLU A 44 47.03 14.84 -23.51
CA GLU A 44 45.76 14.13 -23.40
C GLU A 44 45.12 14.00 -24.80
N GLU A 45 45.43 12.92 -25.50
CA GLU A 45 44.79 12.55 -26.77
C GLU A 45 43.38 12.02 -26.47
N TYR A 46 42.41 12.92 -26.47
CA TYR A 46 41.00 12.56 -26.36
C TYR A 46 40.60 11.71 -27.58
N PRO A 47 40.02 10.51 -27.39
CA PRO A 47 39.53 9.73 -28.51
C PRO A 47 38.48 10.56 -29.26
N THR A 48 38.63 10.71 -30.57
CA THR A 48 37.70 11.48 -31.39
C THR A 48 36.29 10.90 -31.23
N GLU A 49 35.41 11.60 -30.51
CA GLU A 49 34.03 11.18 -30.28
C GLU A 49 33.19 11.33 -31.56
N GLY A 50 33.38 10.40 -32.50
CA GLY A 50 32.58 10.31 -33.71
C GLY A 50 31.32 9.45 -33.53
N PHE A 51 30.40 9.54 -34.49
CA PHE A 51 29.21 8.66 -34.57
C PHE A 51 29.53 7.16 -34.70
N GLY A 52 30.81 6.79 -34.88
CA GLY A 52 31.31 5.41 -34.84
C GLY A 52 31.71 4.91 -33.45
N ALA A 53 31.67 5.76 -32.42
CA ALA A 53 32.00 5.36 -31.06
C ALA A 53 31.07 4.23 -30.57
N PRO A 54 31.55 3.33 -29.68
CA PRO A 54 30.76 2.19 -29.22
C PRO A 54 29.39 2.58 -28.67
N ILE A 55 29.29 3.74 -28.01
CA ILE A 55 28.03 4.22 -27.43
C ILE A 55 26.95 4.44 -28.50
N TRP A 56 27.30 5.00 -29.66
CA TRP A 56 26.35 5.25 -30.75
C TRP A 56 25.88 3.95 -31.40
N ARG A 57 26.74 2.94 -31.49
CA ARG A 57 26.36 1.61 -32.02
C ARG A 57 25.30 0.97 -31.13
N TRP A 58 25.48 1.01 -29.81
CA TRP A 58 24.50 0.50 -28.86
C TRP A 58 23.20 1.31 -28.87
N THR A 59 23.25 2.65 -29.02
CA THR A 59 22.03 3.46 -29.14
C THR A 59 21.26 3.16 -30.41
N PHE A 60 21.91 3.02 -31.56
CA PHE A 60 21.22 2.67 -32.81
C PHE A 60 20.60 1.26 -32.73
N ILE A 61 21.32 0.28 -32.20
CA ILE A 61 20.79 -1.07 -31.97
C ILE A 61 19.59 -1.01 -31.01
N SER A 62 19.67 -0.23 -29.93
CA SER A 62 18.58 -0.07 -28.97
C SER A 62 17.35 0.58 -29.61
N VAL A 63 17.53 1.64 -30.38
CA VAL A 63 16.44 2.32 -31.09
C VAL A 63 15.78 1.38 -32.11
N ILE A 64 16.57 0.64 -32.89
CA ILE A 64 16.06 -0.35 -33.85
C ILE A 64 15.34 -1.50 -33.13
N ALA A 65 15.86 -1.97 -32.00
CA ALA A 65 15.22 -3.01 -31.20
C ALA A 65 13.87 -2.52 -30.63
N VAL A 66 13.82 -1.31 -30.07
CA VAL A 66 12.57 -0.70 -29.58
C VAL A 66 11.57 -0.50 -30.72
N ALA A 67 12.02 0.01 -31.88
CA ALA A 67 11.16 0.19 -33.04
C ALA A 67 10.65 -1.15 -33.61
N GLY A 68 11.51 -2.18 -33.63
CA GLY A 68 11.17 -3.54 -34.05
C GLY A 68 10.16 -4.20 -33.12
N ILE A 69 10.36 -4.06 -31.81
CA ILE A 69 9.39 -4.51 -30.80
C ILE A 69 8.08 -3.76 -30.98
N TYR A 70 8.11 -2.43 -31.07
CA TYR A 70 6.91 -1.61 -31.27
C TYR A 70 6.15 -2.01 -32.52
N ARG A 71 6.84 -2.23 -33.65
CA ARG A 71 6.17 -2.63 -34.90
C ARG A 71 5.64 -4.06 -34.83
N PHE A 72 6.39 -4.99 -34.24
CA PHE A 72 5.95 -6.37 -34.07
C PHE A 72 4.72 -6.44 -33.15
N THR A 73 4.71 -5.64 -32.08
CA THR A 73 3.54 -5.50 -31.22
C THR A 73 2.39 -4.86 -31.99
N SER A 74 2.61 -3.78 -32.76
CA SER A 74 1.52 -3.04 -33.41
C SER A 74 0.82 -3.83 -34.51
N THR A 75 1.51 -4.71 -35.24
CA THR A 75 0.85 -5.57 -36.26
C THR A 75 0.15 -6.78 -35.69
N HIS A 76 0.52 -7.23 -34.49
CA HIS A 76 -0.23 -8.26 -33.76
C HIS A 76 -1.28 -7.67 -32.81
N SER A 77 -1.41 -6.34 -32.75
CA SER A 77 -2.37 -5.62 -31.89
C SER A 77 -3.72 -5.36 -32.53
N THR A 78 -4.06 -5.94 -33.69
CA THR A 78 -5.38 -5.73 -34.32
C THR A 78 -6.57 -6.28 -33.51
N HIS A 79 -6.32 -6.86 -32.33
CA HIS A 79 -7.36 -7.21 -31.34
C HIS A 79 -7.00 -6.78 -29.90
N ALA A 80 -6.05 -5.86 -29.69
CA ALA A 80 -5.54 -5.55 -28.36
C ALA A 80 -5.94 -4.14 -27.90
N SER A 81 -7.24 -3.90 -27.74
CA SER A 81 -7.80 -2.80 -26.93
C SER A 81 -9.28 -3.07 -26.64
N ALA A 82 -9.61 -4.27 -26.15
CA ALA A 82 -10.85 -4.45 -25.42
C ALA A 82 -10.48 -4.46 -23.93
N PRO A 83 -11.03 -3.54 -23.10
CA PRO A 83 -10.83 -3.59 -21.66
C PRO A 83 -11.36 -4.95 -21.19
N ALA A 84 -10.54 -5.66 -20.40
CA ALA A 84 -10.85 -6.93 -19.73
C ALA A 84 -12.37 -7.20 -19.61
N SER A 85 -12.93 -7.82 -20.65
CA SER A 85 -14.27 -8.38 -20.59
C SER A 85 -14.09 -9.72 -19.90
N ASP A 86 -14.49 -9.70 -18.65
CA ASP A 86 -14.41 -10.75 -17.64
C ASP A 86 -15.45 -11.85 -17.95
N GLU A 87 -15.41 -12.38 -19.17
CA GLU A 87 -16.17 -13.56 -19.58
C GLU A 87 -15.18 -14.71 -19.71
N ASP A 88 -15.51 -15.82 -19.06
CA ASP A 88 -14.72 -17.02 -18.92
C ASP A 88 -13.93 -17.33 -20.20
N VAL A 89 -12.60 -17.15 -20.13
CA VAL A 89 -11.71 -17.38 -21.27
C VAL A 89 -11.73 -18.87 -21.57
N ASP A 90 -12.53 -19.27 -22.55
CA ASP A 90 -12.49 -20.60 -23.13
C ASP A 90 -11.03 -20.94 -23.48
N ASP A 91 -10.58 -22.16 -23.14
CA ASP A 91 -9.20 -22.63 -23.34
C ASP A 91 -8.69 -22.43 -24.79
N GLU A 92 -9.61 -22.29 -25.76
CA GLU A 92 -9.30 -22.02 -27.16
C GLU A 92 -8.78 -20.60 -27.45
N GLU A 93 -9.10 -19.61 -26.61
CA GLU A 93 -8.58 -18.25 -26.76
C GLU A 93 -7.19 -18.08 -26.15
N GLU A 94 -6.83 -18.90 -25.17
CA GLU A 94 -5.48 -18.93 -24.59
C GLU A 94 -4.42 -19.34 -25.61
N ALA A 95 -4.78 -20.26 -26.52
CA ALA A 95 -3.89 -20.73 -27.58
C ALA A 95 -3.58 -19.67 -28.64
N LYS A 96 -4.42 -18.63 -28.77
CA LYS A 96 -4.25 -17.53 -29.75
C LYS A 96 -3.40 -16.37 -29.20
N LYS A 97 -3.08 -16.36 -27.90
CA LYS A 97 -2.25 -15.30 -27.29
C LYS A 97 -0.80 -15.40 -27.81
N PRO A 98 -0.13 -14.27 -28.11
CA PRO A 98 1.25 -14.29 -28.56
C PRO A 98 2.18 -14.86 -27.48
N PHE A 99 3.28 -15.50 -27.89
CA PHE A 99 4.18 -16.25 -27.01
C PHE A 99 4.63 -15.46 -25.77
N LEU A 100 4.98 -14.18 -25.95
CA LEU A 100 5.41 -13.32 -24.85
C LEU A 100 4.29 -13.11 -23.81
N THR A 101 3.07 -12.86 -24.27
CA THR A 101 1.92 -12.71 -23.37
C THR A 101 1.62 -14.01 -22.64
N ARG A 102 1.68 -15.16 -23.31
CA ARG A 102 1.53 -16.48 -22.67
C ARG A 102 2.59 -16.74 -21.61
N TYR A 103 3.84 -16.35 -21.87
CA TYR A 103 4.93 -16.48 -20.91
C TYR A 103 4.70 -15.58 -19.68
N ILE A 104 4.25 -14.35 -19.92
CA ILE A 104 3.94 -13.39 -18.87
C ILE A 104 2.75 -13.88 -18.03
N THR A 105 1.67 -14.38 -18.63
CA THR A 105 0.51 -14.91 -17.91
C THR A 105 0.83 -16.17 -17.11
N TYR A 106 1.75 -17.01 -17.60
CA TYR A 106 2.19 -18.21 -16.87
C TYR A 106 2.93 -17.88 -15.57
N HIS A 107 3.73 -16.82 -15.55
CA HIS A 107 4.52 -16.43 -14.38
C HIS A 107 3.81 -15.40 -13.47
N LEU A 108 2.73 -14.78 -13.94
CA LEU A 108 1.91 -13.89 -13.14
C LEU A 108 0.81 -14.67 -12.42
N THR A 109 0.42 -14.16 -11.26
CA THR A 109 -0.78 -14.60 -10.54
C THR A 109 -2.01 -14.45 -11.42
N LEU A 110 -2.88 -15.47 -11.41
CA LEU A 110 -4.10 -15.49 -12.21
C LEU A 110 -5.00 -14.27 -11.89
N PRO A 111 -5.68 -13.69 -12.90
CA PRO A 111 -6.55 -12.53 -12.72
C PRO A 111 -7.70 -12.81 -11.72
N SER A 112 -8.17 -14.05 -11.62
CA SER A 112 -9.22 -14.47 -10.68
C SER A 112 -8.84 -14.21 -9.21
N ILE A 113 -7.61 -14.51 -8.82
CA ILE A 113 -7.11 -14.28 -7.46
C ILE A 113 -7.03 -12.78 -7.15
N TRP A 114 -6.67 -11.97 -8.15
CA TRP A 114 -6.66 -10.51 -8.00
C TRP A 114 -8.05 -9.92 -7.86
N LYS A 115 -9.03 -10.48 -8.57
CA LYS A 115 -10.44 -10.08 -8.44
C LYS A 115 -10.96 -10.39 -7.04
N GLU A 116 -10.80 -11.62 -6.57
CA GLU A 116 -11.20 -12.04 -5.22
C GLU A 116 -10.57 -11.15 -4.12
N ARG A 117 -9.28 -10.82 -4.25
CA ARG A 117 -8.61 -9.91 -3.30
C ARG A 117 -9.13 -8.48 -3.37
N GLN A 118 -9.47 -7.99 -4.56
CA GLN A 118 -10.05 -6.67 -4.73
C GLN A 118 -11.45 -6.61 -4.14
N ASP A 119 -12.27 -7.64 -4.36
CA ASP A 119 -13.61 -7.74 -3.79
C ASP A 119 -13.55 -7.75 -2.25
N ALA A 120 -12.67 -8.58 -1.67
CA ALA A 120 -12.45 -8.60 -0.22
C ALA A 120 -11.97 -7.25 0.33
N HIS A 121 -11.17 -6.51 -0.43
CA HIS A 121 -10.74 -5.16 -0.04
C HIS A 121 -11.88 -4.15 -0.11
N LEU A 122 -12.72 -4.20 -1.16
CA LEU A 122 -13.90 -3.34 -1.29
C LEU A 122 -14.87 -3.58 -0.13
N ASP A 123 -15.10 -4.83 0.25
CA ASP A 123 -15.93 -5.19 1.40
C ASP A 123 -15.37 -4.62 2.71
N ALA A 124 -14.05 -4.75 2.93
CA ALA A 124 -13.40 -4.19 4.12
C ALA A 124 -13.48 -2.65 4.17
N VAL A 125 -13.37 -1.98 3.02
CA VAL A 125 -13.53 -0.52 2.93
C VAL A 125 -14.97 -0.10 3.19
N ARG A 126 -15.94 -0.85 2.66
CA ARG A 126 -17.36 -0.63 2.89
C ARG A 126 -17.70 -0.73 4.38
N GLN A 127 -17.28 -1.80 5.05
CA GLN A 127 -17.50 -1.97 6.50
C GLN A 127 -16.92 -0.81 7.31
N ARG A 128 -15.70 -0.35 6.99
CA ARG A 128 -15.10 0.81 7.67
C ARG A 128 -15.89 2.11 7.43
N ALA A 129 -16.49 2.27 6.25
CA ALA A 129 -17.31 3.43 5.94
C ALA A 129 -18.64 3.38 6.73
N GLU A 130 -19.26 2.21 6.82
CA GLU A 130 -20.47 1.97 7.62
C GLU A 130 -20.20 2.21 9.12
N ASP A 131 -19.10 1.69 9.66
CA ASP A 131 -18.67 1.95 11.04
C ASP A 131 -18.46 3.45 11.29
N LYS A 132 -17.82 4.14 10.34
CA LYS A 132 -17.58 5.58 10.45
C LYS A 132 -18.89 6.36 10.43
N LEU A 133 -19.86 5.98 9.60
CA LEU A 133 -21.19 6.59 9.58
C LEU A 133 -21.88 6.40 10.93
N PHE A 134 -21.86 5.17 11.46
CA PHE A 134 -22.45 4.82 12.74
C PHE A 134 -21.87 5.66 13.90
N PHE A 135 -20.55 5.84 13.94
CA PHE A 135 -19.91 6.67 14.96
C PHE A 135 -20.09 8.18 14.75
N GLN A 136 -20.38 8.63 13.53
CA GLN A 136 -20.70 10.03 13.25
C GLN A 136 -22.13 10.39 13.64
N GLU A 137 -23.08 9.47 13.44
CA GLU A 137 -24.48 9.65 13.84
C GLU A 137 -24.68 9.50 15.35
N ALA A 138 -23.81 8.76 16.02
CA ALA A 138 -23.84 8.63 17.48
C ALA A 138 -23.52 9.98 18.16
N GLU A 139 -24.56 10.70 18.58
CA GLU A 139 -24.40 11.84 19.48
C GLU A 139 -23.73 11.38 20.77
N ARG A 140 -22.68 12.09 21.20
CA ARG A 140 -22.09 11.85 22.51
C ARG A 140 -23.15 12.14 23.57
N PRO A 141 -23.34 11.26 24.58
CA PRO A 141 -24.30 11.54 25.64
C PRO A 141 -23.94 12.86 26.31
N PRO A 142 -24.92 13.76 26.52
CA PRO A 142 -24.65 15.10 27.03
C PRO A 142 -24.06 15.04 28.43
N VAL A 143 -22.81 15.49 28.59
CA VAL A 143 -22.14 15.55 29.88
C VAL A 143 -22.51 16.85 30.58
N ARG A 144 -23.40 16.76 31.57
CA ARG A 144 -23.75 17.89 32.43
C ARG A 144 -22.84 17.91 33.66
N ARG A 145 -22.11 19.00 33.85
CA ARG A 145 -21.28 19.20 35.06
C ARG A 145 -22.17 19.60 36.22
N MET A 146 -22.30 18.74 37.23
CA MET A 146 -22.96 19.09 38.48
C MET A 146 -22.03 19.95 39.33
N ARG A 147 -22.56 21.04 39.90
CA ARG A 147 -21.80 21.90 40.82
C ARG A 147 -21.51 21.20 42.14
N PHE A 148 -22.43 20.36 42.60
CA PHE A 148 -22.34 19.65 43.87
C PHE A 148 -22.64 18.16 43.64
N PRO A 149 -21.62 17.30 43.44
CA PRO A 149 -21.84 15.87 43.24
C PRO A 149 -22.29 15.16 44.53
N GLY A 150 -22.00 15.72 45.70
CA GLY A 150 -22.39 15.15 47.01
C GLY A 150 -23.88 15.23 47.33
N THR A 151 -24.65 16.02 46.57
CA THR A 151 -26.11 16.12 46.72
C THR A 151 -26.86 15.19 45.75
N PHE A 152 -26.15 14.40 44.94
CA PHE A 152 -26.75 13.41 44.05
C PHE A 152 -27.47 12.36 44.90
N GLU A 153 -28.76 12.13 44.61
CA GLU A 153 -29.67 11.24 45.37
C GLU A 153 -29.95 11.63 46.84
N ALA A 154 -29.56 12.82 47.30
CA ALA A 154 -29.84 13.28 48.66
C ALA A 154 -31.32 13.67 48.91
N ALA A 155 -32.25 13.17 48.10
CA ALA A 155 -33.67 13.46 48.20
C ALA A 155 -34.38 12.54 49.21
N SER A 156 -35.39 13.08 49.90
CA SER A 156 -36.23 12.30 50.80
C SER A 156 -37.21 11.44 49.99
N PRO A 157 -37.35 10.13 50.28
CA PRO A 157 -38.32 9.27 49.58
C PRO A 157 -39.78 9.71 49.76
N ASP A 158 -40.10 10.33 50.89
CA ASP A 158 -41.49 10.48 51.36
C ASP A 158 -42.07 11.90 51.13
N ARG A 159 -41.33 12.82 50.52
CA ARG A 159 -41.74 14.23 50.36
C ARG A 159 -41.46 14.83 48.98
N LEU A 160 -41.54 14.02 47.94
CA LEU A 160 -41.41 14.50 46.56
C LEU A 160 -42.80 14.77 45.98
N PRO A 161 -43.06 15.97 45.42
CA PRO A 161 -44.26 16.20 44.66
C PRO A 161 -44.28 15.29 43.43
N LEU A 162 -45.47 14.85 43.05
CA LEU A 162 -45.67 13.97 41.91
C LEU A 162 -45.14 14.64 40.63
N GLY A 163 -44.24 13.97 39.91
CA GLY A 163 -43.65 14.46 38.66
C GLY A 163 -42.30 15.18 38.79
N GLU A 164 -41.78 15.41 40.01
CA GLU A 164 -40.42 15.97 40.20
C GLU A 164 -39.33 14.88 40.16
N ALA A 165 -39.67 13.64 40.51
CA ALA A 165 -38.76 12.52 40.45
C ALA A 165 -38.53 12.07 39.00
N VAL A 166 -37.30 12.24 38.50
CA VAL A 166 -36.82 11.67 37.24
C VAL A 166 -36.09 10.37 37.57
N ASP A 167 -36.30 9.32 36.78
CA ASP A 167 -35.52 8.09 36.89
C ASP A 167 -34.05 8.39 36.56
N VAL A 168 -33.18 8.21 37.56
CA VAL A 168 -31.73 8.44 37.47
C VAL A 168 -30.93 7.14 37.51
N SER A 169 -31.58 5.98 37.36
CA SER A 169 -30.94 4.66 37.44
C SER A 169 -29.77 4.47 36.46
N ASP A 170 -29.84 5.11 35.29
CA ASP A 170 -28.79 5.04 34.25
C ASP A 170 -27.72 6.16 34.35
N VAL A 171 -27.81 7.05 35.34
CA VAL A 171 -26.88 8.18 35.48
C VAL A 171 -25.63 7.75 36.26
N LYS A 172 -24.47 7.72 35.60
CA LYS A 172 -23.18 7.39 36.23
C LYS A 172 -22.38 8.65 36.58
N VAL A 173 -22.23 8.94 37.87
CA VAL A 173 -21.39 10.04 38.36
C VAL A 173 -19.91 9.64 38.33
N LYS A 174 -19.08 10.38 37.60
CA LYS A 174 -17.63 10.25 37.65
C LYS A 174 -17.10 10.92 38.92
N ARG A 175 -16.45 10.16 39.81
CA ARG A 175 -15.71 10.71 40.96
C ARG A 175 -14.27 10.95 40.52
N ASP A 176 -13.76 12.16 40.71
CA ASP A 176 -12.33 12.44 40.53
C ASP A 176 -11.59 11.95 41.78
N SER A 177 -10.70 10.97 41.58
CA SER A 177 -9.74 10.43 42.56
C SER A 177 -8.35 10.44 41.96
#